data_AF-A0AAW2QAT5-F1
#
_entry.id   AF-A0AAW2QAT5-F1
#
_cell.length_a   1.000
_cell.length_b   1.000
_cell.length_c   1.000
_cell.angle_alpha   90.00
_cell.angle_beta   90.00
_cell.angle_gamma   90.00
#
_symmetry.space_group_name_H-M   'P 1'
#
loop_
_entity.id
_entity.type
_entity.pdbx_description
1 polymer ?
#
loop_
_entity_poly.entity_id
_entity_poly.type
_entity_poly.pdbx_seq_one_letter_code
_entity_poly.pdbx_strand_id
1 'polypeptide(L)'
;MLFKRLICHLVCEKGEYSEAERTLGGNNDFSCAYVTFLAGDGDYVKGVICLAKGLRKVKAAYPLVVAVLPDVPEDHRNLLVNQGCLLREIEPVSPPVGNMDSQYIRAYFALNYCKLRLWEFVEYNKMIYLDADIQVFDNIDHLFDLPSGCLYAVMDCLCEMQGKPCADKVQWPAELGNEPPFYFNGGMFVFEPNLDTYNNLLSTLEITPPTPFAEQDYLNFFFRDTSRPIPPIYNLLVAMLWRHPECVELDKVKVVHYCVTGSKPWKYTGKEQYMDREDMKMLIKRWWEIYDDNTLDFITPKEAIDQVSG
;
A
#
# COMPACT_ATOMS: atom_id res chain seq x y z
N MET A 1 33.03 -0.25 -13.49
CA MET A 1 32.03 0.19 -14.47
C MET A 1 30.71 -0.42 -14.01
N LEU A 2 29.73 0.24 -13.39
CA LEU A 2 29.35 1.64 -13.22
C LEU A 2 29.26 1.97 -11.71
N PHE A 3 30.06 2.90 -11.22
CA PHE A 3 29.89 3.54 -9.90
C PHE A 3 30.74 4.81 -9.96
N LYS A 4 30.16 5.91 -10.48
CA LYS A 4 30.66 7.29 -10.41
C LYS A 4 29.84 8.20 -11.32
N ARG A 5 28.94 8.98 -10.72
CA ARG A 5 28.35 10.28 -11.15
C ARG A 5 27.27 10.53 -10.08
N LEU A 6 27.43 11.45 -9.14
CA LEU A 6 27.44 12.89 -9.35
C LEU A 6 27.96 13.61 -8.08
N ILE A 7 28.98 14.47 -8.20
CA ILE A 7 29.32 15.55 -7.26
C ILE A 7 29.81 16.75 -8.11
N CYS A 8 29.54 17.97 -7.63
CA CYS A 8 29.84 19.33 -8.15
C CYS A 8 28.76 19.91 -9.09
N HIS A 9 28.29 21.16 -8.96
CA HIS A 9 28.71 22.37 -8.22
C HIS A 9 27.50 23.31 -8.04
N LEU A 10 27.48 24.16 -7.00
CA LEU A 10 27.50 25.63 -7.11
C LEU A 10 27.41 26.30 -5.72
N VAL A 11 28.38 27.16 -5.44
CA VAL A 11 28.33 28.24 -4.45
C VAL A 11 28.07 29.52 -5.24
N CYS A 12 27.05 30.31 -4.89
CA CYS A 12 27.08 31.76 -5.10
C CYS A 12 26.09 32.46 -4.15
N GLU A 13 26.49 33.66 -3.73
CA GLU A 13 25.96 34.47 -2.63
C GLU A 13 24.70 35.29 -2.99
N LYS A 14 23.96 35.66 -1.93
CA LYS A 14 23.01 36.77 -1.78
C LYS A 14 21.61 36.62 -2.39
N GLY A 15 20.68 36.26 -1.49
CA GLY A 15 19.50 37.07 -1.18
C GLY A 15 18.36 37.07 -2.20
N GLU A 16 17.43 36.13 -2.05
CA GLU A 16 15.99 36.32 -2.30
C GLU A 16 15.22 35.08 -1.80
N TYR A 17 14.30 35.29 -0.85
CA TYR A 17 13.34 34.29 -0.40
C TYR A 17 12.29 34.12 -1.51
N SER A 18 12.36 33.07 -2.34
CA SER A 18 11.20 32.46 -3.04
C SER A 18 11.49 31.25 -3.96
N GLU A 19 12.67 30.62 -3.96
CA GLU A 19 12.95 29.45 -4.83
C GLU A 19 13.25 28.12 -4.10
N ALA A 20 13.14 28.08 -2.76
CA ALA A 20 13.53 26.91 -1.96
C ALA A 20 12.60 25.68 -2.08
N GLU A 21 11.41 25.81 -2.68
CA GLU A 21 10.49 24.67 -2.91
C GLU A 21 10.67 23.99 -4.28
N ARG A 22 11.53 24.50 -5.17
CA ARG A 22 11.76 23.89 -6.50
C ARG A 22 13.01 23.02 -6.60
N THR A 23 13.87 22.99 -5.58
CA THR A 23 15.19 22.31 -5.66
C THR A 23 15.32 21.06 -4.78
N LEU A 24 14.21 20.52 -4.28
CA LEU A 24 14.13 19.13 -3.75
C LEU A 24 13.42 18.17 -4.71
N GLY A 25 12.83 18.69 -5.80
CA GLY A 25 12.36 17.88 -6.94
C GLY A 25 13.53 17.54 -7.85
N GLY A 26 14.39 16.60 -7.45
CA GLY A 26 15.17 15.87 -8.45
C GLY A 26 14.19 15.29 -9.47
N ASN A 27 14.44 15.47 -10.77
CA ASN A 27 13.73 14.71 -11.80
C ASN A 27 13.74 13.25 -11.37
N ASN A 28 12.58 12.75 -10.93
CA ASN A 28 12.49 11.42 -10.37
C ASN A 28 12.48 10.47 -11.57
N ASP A 29 13.66 9.99 -11.98
CA ASP A 29 13.88 9.12 -13.15
C ASP A 29 13.23 7.72 -13.03
N PHE A 30 12.44 7.48 -11.98
CA PHE A 30 11.78 6.20 -11.75
C PHE A 30 10.47 6.12 -12.52
N SER A 31 10.38 5.17 -13.46
CA SER A 31 9.14 4.85 -14.17
C SER A 31 8.17 3.99 -13.35
N CYS A 32 8.61 3.46 -12.21
CA CYS A 32 7.80 2.61 -11.32
C CYS A 32 7.98 3.02 -9.86
N ALA A 33 6.97 2.76 -9.03
CA ALA A 33 7.03 3.03 -7.60
C ALA A 33 6.13 2.09 -6.79
N TYR A 34 6.53 1.84 -5.55
CA TYR A 34 5.60 1.35 -4.54
C TYR A 34 4.74 2.52 -4.06
N VAL A 35 3.49 2.24 -3.70
CA VAL A 35 2.59 3.26 -3.16
C VAL A 35 1.74 2.72 -2.03
N THR A 36 1.60 3.54 -0.98
CA THR A 36 0.69 3.29 0.16
C THR A 36 -0.15 4.54 0.39
N PHE A 37 -1.25 4.37 1.12
CA PHE A 37 -2.14 5.46 1.50
C PHE A 37 -2.15 5.66 3.02
N LEU A 38 -2.21 6.93 3.47
CA LEU A 38 -2.32 7.29 4.88
C LEU A 38 -3.32 8.44 5.06
N ALA A 39 -4.15 8.33 6.10
CA ALA A 39 -5.12 9.34 6.50
C ALA A 39 -5.22 9.41 8.02
N GLY A 40 -5.59 10.59 8.52
CA GLY A 40 -5.78 10.86 9.94
C GLY A 40 -4.50 10.86 10.79
N ASP A 41 -4.69 10.93 12.11
CA ASP A 41 -3.67 11.08 13.14
C ASP A 41 -3.35 9.77 13.90
N GLY A 42 -3.82 8.63 13.40
CA GLY A 42 -3.66 7.33 14.05
C GLY A 42 -2.30 6.68 13.85
N ASP A 43 -2.12 5.52 14.50
CA ASP A 43 -0.86 4.76 14.49
C ASP A 43 -0.46 4.11 13.13
N TYR A 44 -1.25 4.26 12.07
CA TYR A 44 -0.92 3.70 10.75
C TYR A 44 0.38 4.27 10.18
N VAL A 45 0.83 5.45 10.64
CA VAL A 45 2.17 5.97 10.33
C VAL A 45 3.28 4.99 10.72
N LYS A 46 3.12 4.22 11.81
CA LYS A 46 4.08 3.18 12.23
C LYS A 46 4.16 2.05 11.21
N GLY A 47 3.01 1.69 10.65
CA GLY A 47 2.88 0.75 9.55
C GLY A 47 3.67 1.18 8.32
N VAL A 48 3.45 2.42 7.87
CA VAL A 48 4.17 2.98 6.72
C VAL A 48 5.68 3.08 6.96
N ILE A 49 6.11 3.45 8.18
CA ILE A 49 7.53 3.46 8.56
C ILE A 49 8.13 2.07 8.44
N CYS A 50 7.46 1.04 8.98
CA CYS A 50 7.96 -0.34 8.88
C CYS A 50 7.98 -0.84 7.43
N LEU A 51 6.99 -0.46 6.62
CA LEU A 51 6.94 -0.76 5.20
C LEU A 51 8.14 -0.16 4.46
N ALA A 52 8.46 1.11 4.70
CA ALA A 52 9.65 1.78 4.13
C ALA A 52 10.94 1.05 4.53
N LYS A 53 11.10 0.69 5.81
CA LYS A 53 12.23 -0.11 6.31
C LYS A 53 12.28 -1.51 5.67
N GLY A 54 11.12 -2.13 5.46
CA GLY A 54 10.99 -3.43 4.80
C GLY A 54 11.48 -3.41 3.36
N LEU A 55 10.98 -2.46 2.57
CA LEU A 55 11.42 -2.25 1.18
C LEU A 55 12.93 -2.02 1.11
N ARG A 56 13.48 -1.24 2.04
CA ARG A 56 14.94 -1.04 2.15
C ARG A 56 15.69 -2.32 2.51
N LYS A 57 15.19 -3.10 3.49
CA LYS A 57 15.78 -4.38 3.92
C LYS A 57 15.87 -5.38 2.77
N VAL A 58 14.84 -5.44 1.93
CA VAL A 58 14.80 -6.32 0.74
C VAL A 58 15.46 -5.69 -0.49
N LYS A 59 16.09 -4.52 -0.33
CA LYS A 59 16.80 -3.79 -1.36
C LYS A 59 15.93 -3.50 -2.59
N ALA A 60 14.68 -3.11 -2.35
CA ALA A 60 13.78 -2.64 -3.40
C ALA A 60 14.44 -1.50 -4.19
N ALA A 61 14.39 -1.57 -5.52
CA ALA A 61 15.02 -0.59 -6.40
C ALA A 61 14.19 0.69 -6.56
N TYR A 62 12.90 0.64 -6.24
CA TYR A 62 11.93 1.69 -6.50
C TYR A 62 11.50 2.42 -5.22
N PRO A 63 11.15 3.71 -5.30
CA PRO A 63 10.77 4.50 -4.14
C PRO A 63 9.41 4.07 -3.58
N LEU A 64 9.15 4.47 -2.33
CA LEU A 64 7.83 4.42 -1.72
C LEU A 64 7.18 5.80 -1.77
N VAL A 65 6.11 5.91 -2.54
CA VAL A 65 5.21 7.07 -2.54
C VAL A 65 4.15 6.86 -1.46
N VAL A 66 3.91 7.87 -0.64
CA VAL A 66 2.84 7.86 0.36
C VAL A 66 1.80 8.89 -0.04
N ALA A 67 0.65 8.40 -0.51
CA ALA A 67 -0.52 9.23 -0.73
C ALA A 67 -1.10 9.64 0.63
N VAL A 68 -1.17 10.94 0.91
CA VAL A 68 -1.63 11.49 2.19
C VAL A 68 -2.87 12.36 2.00
N LEU A 69 -3.84 12.26 2.91
CA LEU A 69 -4.92 13.24 3.00
C LEU A 69 -4.47 14.50 3.77
N PRO A 70 -5.14 15.66 3.57
CA PRO A 70 -4.84 16.90 4.29
C PRO A 70 -4.93 16.79 5.82
N ASP A 71 -5.63 15.78 6.35
CA ASP A 71 -5.82 15.55 7.79
C ASP A 71 -4.65 14.82 8.47
N VAL A 72 -3.66 14.32 7.70
CA VAL A 72 -2.44 13.71 8.25
C VAL A 72 -1.59 14.81 8.90
N PRO A 73 -1.29 14.73 10.23
CA PRO A 73 -0.54 15.76 10.93
C PRO A 73 0.87 15.99 10.37
N GLU A 74 1.37 17.20 10.50
CA GLU A 74 2.71 17.59 10.03
C GLU A 74 3.82 16.75 10.66
N ASP A 75 3.69 16.38 11.94
CA ASP A 75 4.66 15.49 12.60
C ASP A 75 4.71 14.10 11.94
N HIS A 76 3.56 13.55 11.51
CA HIS A 76 3.53 12.29 10.78
C HIS A 76 4.16 12.44 9.39
N ARG A 77 3.86 13.53 8.68
CA ARG A 77 4.47 13.84 7.38
C ARG A 77 5.99 13.92 7.48
N ASN A 78 6.49 14.64 8.48
CA ASN A 78 7.92 14.76 8.77
C ASN A 78 8.56 13.40 9.07
N LEU A 79 7.92 12.55 9.87
CA LEU A 79 8.42 11.19 10.12
C LEU A 79 8.60 10.38 8.84
N LEU A 80 7.64 10.46 7.91
CA LEU A 80 7.68 9.75 6.64
C LEU A 80 8.76 10.29 5.70
N VAL A 81 8.89 11.61 5.57
CA VAL A 81 9.96 12.25 4.80
C VAL A 81 11.33 11.88 5.35
N ASN A 82 11.48 11.89 6.69
CA ASN A 82 12.71 11.47 7.35
C ASN A 82 13.03 9.98 7.15
N GLN A 83 12.04 9.15 6.81
CA GLN A 83 12.23 7.75 6.42
C GLN A 83 12.42 7.57 4.90
N GLY A 84 12.62 8.65 4.16
CA GLY A 84 12.88 8.65 2.72
C GLY A 84 11.65 8.40 1.86
N CYS A 85 10.43 8.56 2.41
CA CYS A 85 9.20 8.43 1.65
C CYS A 85 8.95 9.68 0.79
N LEU A 86 8.37 9.48 -0.39
CA LEU A 86 7.91 10.57 -1.24
C LEU A 86 6.45 10.86 -0.93
N LEU A 87 6.16 12.00 -0.31
CA LEU A 87 4.78 12.36 -0.01
C LEU A 87 4.06 12.92 -1.24
N ARG A 88 2.84 12.45 -1.47
CA ARG A 88 1.93 13.02 -2.45
C ARG A 88 0.59 13.30 -1.77
N GLU A 89 0.24 14.57 -1.63
CA GLU A 89 -1.08 14.94 -1.13
C GLU A 89 -2.15 14.62 -2.18
N ILE A 90 -3.27 14.06 -1.73
CA ILE A 90 -4.43 13.74 -2.57
C ILE A 90 -5.71 14.32 -1.97
N GLU A 91 -6.65 14.66 -2.84
CA GLU A 91 -7.96 15.17 -2.42
C GLU A 91 -8.87 14.04 -1.93
N PRO A 92 -9.65 14.25 -0.86
CA PRO A 92 -10.67 13.30 -0.44
C PRO A 92 -11.64 12.93 -1.56
N VAL A 93 -12.09 11.68 -1.60
CA VAL A 93 -13.16 11.22 -2.49
C VAL A 93 -14.49 11.31 -1.74
N SER A 94 -15.45 12.03 -2.32
CA SER A 94 -16.78 12.19 -1.72
C SER A 94 -17.65 10.94 -1.96
N PRO A 95 -18.49 10.53 -0.99
CA PRO A 95 -19.49 9.48 -1.19
C PRO A 95 -20.54 9.83 -2.25
N PRO A 96 -21.08 8.82 -2.97
CA PRO A 96 -22.20 9.03 -3.89
C PRO A 96 -23.42 9.58 -3.13
N VAL A 97 -24.21 10.38 -3.86
CA VAL A 97 -25.38 11.07 -3.32
C VAL A 97 -26.50 10.04 -3.08
N GLY A 98 -26.62 9.49 -1.87
CA GLY A 98 -27.66 8.46 -1.67
C GLY A 98 -27.99 7.95 -0.28
N ASN A 99 -27.09 7.95 0.71
CA ASN A 99 -27.43 7.63 2.11
C ASN A 99 -26.27 8.05 3.03
N MET A 100 -26.38 9.23 3.64
CA MET A 100 -25.32 9.87 4.42
C MET A 100 -25.75 10.21 5.85
N ASP A 101 -26.55 9.35 6.48
CA ASP A 101 -27.12 9.66 7.80
C ASP A 101 -26.12 9.45 8.96
N SER A 102 -24.88 9.00 8.71
CA SER A 102 -23.87 8.91 9.76
C SER A 102 -22.48 9.41 9.35
N GLN A 103 -21.82 10.09 10.29
CA GLN A 103 -20.41 10.48 10.21
C GLN A 103 -19.48 9.27 10.00
N TYR A 104 -19.86 8.11 10.54
CA TYR A 104 -19.16 6.84 10.37
C TYR A 104 -19.10 6.40 8.90
N ILE A 105 -20.21 6.46 8.17
CA ILE A 105 -20.26 6.10 6.73
C ILE A 105 -19.36 7.05 5.93
N ARG A 106 -19.33 8.35 6.26
CA ARG A 106 -18.47 9.32 5.57
C ARG A 106 -16.99 9.07 5.83
N ALA A 107 -16.60 8.80 7.08
CA ALA A 107 -15.21 8.48 7.42
C ALA A 107 -14.75 7.16 6.79
N TYR A 108 -15.61 6.13 6.82
CA TYR A 108 -15.36 4.85 6.15
C TYR A 108 -15.20 5.03 4.63
N PHE A 109 -16.06 5.84 4.01
CA PHE A 109 -16.00 6.12 2.58
C PHE A 109 -14.73 6.90 2.19
N ALA A 110 -14.40 7.95 2.96
CA ALA A 110 -13.21 8.76 2.73
C ALA A 110 -11.91 7.96 2.92
N LEU A 111 -11.86 6.99 3.84
CA LEU A 111 -10.68 6.16 4.03
C LEU A 111 -10.49 5.14 2.89
N ASN A 112 -11.57 4.54 2.42
CA ASN A 112 -11.49 3.42 1.50
C ASN A 112 -11.41 3.86 0.03
N TYR A 113 -12.26 4.80 -0.41
CA TYR A 113 -12.31 5.20 -1.82
C TYR A 113 -11.25 6.21 -2.23
N CYS A 114 -10.54 6.85 -1.28
CA CYS A 114 -9.40 7.71 -1.63
C CYS A 114 -8.26 6.98 -2.34
N LYS A 115 -8.18 5.63 -2.21
CA LYS A 115 -7.27 4.79 -2.99
C LYS A 115 -7.47 4.96 -4.51
N LEU A 116 -8.63 5.41 -4.98
CA LEU A 116 -8.87 5.63 -6.40
C LEU A 116 -8.04 6.79 -6.98
N ARG A 117 -7.63 7.75 -6.14
CA ARG A 117 -6.76 8.88 -6.55
C ARG A 117 -5.38 8.43 -7.00
N LEU A 118 -4.97 7.20 -6.66
CA LEU A 118 -3.68 6.66 -7.06
C LEU A 118 -3.53 6.51 -8.58
N TRP A 119 -4.64 6.41 -9.33
CA TRP A 119 -4.60 6.40 -10.79
C TRP A 119 -4.24 7.75 -11.41
N GLU A 120 -4.20 8.85 -10.64
CA GLU A 120 -3.75 10.17 -11.11
C GLU A 120 -2.22 10.30 -11.17
N PHE A 121 -1.46 9.34 -10.63
CA PHE A 121 0.00 9.41 -10.50
C PHE A 121 0.70 9.05 -11.82
N VAL A 122 0.30 9.73 -12.90
CA VAL A 122 0.71 9.45 -14.29
C VAL A 122 2.16 9.80 -14.60
N GLU A 123 2.92 10.30 -13.61
CA GLU A 123 4.38 10.31 -13.67
C GLU A 123 5.01 8.91 -13.59
N TYR A 124 4.25 7.90 -13.13
CA TYR A 124 4.68 6.49 -13.10
C TYR A 124 3.93 5.67 -14.15
N ASN A 125 4.64 4.75 -14.80
CA ASN A 125 4.06 3.82 -15.77
C ASN A 125 3.39 2.63 -15.09
N LYS A 126 3.89 2.22 -13.92
CA LYS A 126 3.34 1.09 -13.15
C LYS A 126 3.63 1.26 -11.67
N MET A 127 2.67 0.88 -10.85
CA MET A 127 2.78 1.00 -9.40
C MET A 127 2.33 -0.28 -8.71
N ILE A 128 2.91 -0.53 -7.53
CA ILE A 128 2.46 -1.59 -6.61
C ILE A 128 1.86 -0.92 -5.39
N TYR A 129 0.53 -1.04 -5.25
CA TYR A 129 -0.16 -0.60 -4.05
C TYR A 129 0.04 -1.60 -2.91
N LEU A 130 0.27 -1.09 -1.71
CA LEU A 130 0.36 -1.85 -0.47
C LEU A 130 -0.38 -1.04 0.63
N ASP A 131 -1.34 -1.65 1.31
CA ASP A 131 -1.97 -1.05 2.49
C ASP A 131 -0.92 -0.79 3.59
N ALA A 132 -1.16 0.23 4.43
CA ALA A 132 -0.24 0.64 5.49
C ALA A 132 -0.02 -0.43 6.58
N ASP A 133 -0.80 -1.51 6.58
CA ASP A 133 -0.71 -2.67 7.46
C ASP A 133 -0.16 -3.92 6.74
N ILE A 134 0.52 -3.69 5.62
CA ILE A 134 1.29 -4.70 4.90
C ILE A 134 2.77 -4.56 5.24
N GLN A 135 3.47 -5.70 5.32
CA GLN A 135 4.91 -5.76 5.40
C GLN A 135 5.51 -6.61 4.30
N VAL A 136 6.55 -6.08 3.65
CA VAL A 136 7.38 -6.78 2.66
C VAL A 136 8.58 -7.41 3.37
N PHE A 137 8.76 -8.72 3.17
CA PHE A 137 9.82 -9.54 3.76
C PHE A 137 10.83 -10.08 2.74
N ASP A 138 10.49 -10.05 1.45
CA ASP A 138 11.39 -10.42 0.36
C ASP A 138 11.11 -9.54 -0.88
N ASN A 139 12.09 -9.40 -1.77
CA ASN A 139 11.98 -8.47 -2.89
C ASN A 139 10.89 -8.93 -3.89
N ILE A 140 10.08 -7.97 -4.33
CA ILE A 140 8.95 -8.15 -5.26
C ILE A 140 9.02 -7.22 -6.49
N ASP A 141 10.18 -6.64 -6.77
CA ASP A 141 10.38 -5.70 -7.89
C ASP A 141 10.03 -6.33 -9.25
N HIS A 142 10.22 -7.64 -9.41
CA HIS A 142 9.86 -8.36 -10.64
C HIS A 142 8.36 -8.30 -10.96
N LEU A 143 7.50 -7.89 -10.02
CA LEU A 143 6.08 -7.66 -10.30
C LEU A 143 5.86 -6.43 -11.21
N PHE A 144 6.81 -5.50 -11.27
CA PHE A 144 6.76 -4.39 -12.24
C PHE A 144 6.92 -4.86 -13.69
N ASP A 145 7.48 -6.06 -13.92
CA ASP A 145 7.64 -6.67 -15.25
C ASP A 145 6.39 -7.40 -15.76
N LEU A 146 5.32 -7.49 -14.96
CA LEU A 146 4.07 -8.13 -15.38
C LEU A 146 3.47 -7.43 -16.62
N PRO A 147 2.82 -8.16 -17.55
CA PRO A 147 2.27 -7.55 -18.77
C PRO A 147 1.29 -6.40 -18.50
N SER A 148 1.37 -5.33 -19.28
CA SER A 148 0.47 -4.17 -19.22
C SER A 148 -0.99 -4.51 -19.57
N GLY A 149 -1.90 -3.62 -19.19
CA GLY A 149 -3.33 -3.71 -19.50
C GLY A 149 -4.16 -4.56 -18.53
N CYS A 150 -3.60 -4.93 -17.37
CA CYS A 150 -4.28 -5.70 -16.35
C CYS A 150 -4.02 -5.15 -14.94
N LEU A 151 -5.00 -5.30 -14.06
CA LEU A 151 -4.81 -5.15 -12.62
C LEU A 151 -4.43 -6.51 -12.03
N TYR A 152 -3.27 -6.60 -11.37
CA TYR A 152 -2.83 -7.86 -10.77
C TYR A 152 -3.04 -7.83 -9.27
N ALA A 153 -3.78 -8.78 -8.72
CA ALA A 153 -4.09 -8.81 -7.29
C ALA A 153 -4.16 -10.26 -6.76
N VAL A 154 -4.08 -10.41 -5.45
CA VAL A 154 -4.20 -11.72 -4.80
C VAL A 154 -5.65 -11.96 -4.42
N MET A 155 -6.13 -13.19 -4.64
CA MET A 155 -7.48 -13.63 -4.22
C MET A 155 -7.66 -13.42 -2.71
N ASP A 156 -8.81 -12.92 -2.29
CA ASP A 156 -9.13 -12.68 -0.87
C ASP A 156 -9.19 -13.97 -0.07
N CYS A 157 -9.68 -15.04 -0.70
CA CYS A 157 -9.78 -16.36 -0.08
C CYS A 157 -9.16 -17.45 -0.95
N LEU A 158 -8.29 -18.27 -0.36
CA LEU A 158 -7.59 -19.35 -1.08
C LEU A 158 -8.51 -20.49 -1.54
N CYS A 159 -9.75 -20.54 -1.03
CA CYS A 159 -10.74 -21.52 -1.50
C CYS A 159 -11.09 -21.34 -2.99
N GLU A 160 -10.98 -20.12 -3.52
CA GLU A 160 -11.22 -19.82 -4.94
C GLU A 160 -10.22 -20.53 -5.85
N MET A 161 -8.99 -20.77 -5.36
CA MET A 161 -7.98 -21.54 -6.08
C MET A 161 -8.28 -23.05 -6.08
N GLN A 162 -9.01 -23.54 -5.08
CA GLN A 162 -9.25 -24.98 -4.87
C GLN A 162 -10.63 -25.47 -5.32
N GLY A 163 -11.57 -24.57 -5.61
CA GLY A 163 -12.95 -24.93 -5.94
C GLY A 163 -13.74 -25.56 -4.78
N LYS A 164 -13.34 -25.29 -3.54
CA LYS A 164 -14.04 -25.79 -2.33
C LYS A 164 -14.95 -24.71 -1.75
N PRO A 165 -16.17 -25.04 -1.29
CA PRO A 165 -17.02 -24.10 -0.56
C PRO A 165 -16.34 -23.65 0.75
N CYS A 166 -16.29 -22.34 0.99
CA CYS A 166 -15.78 -21.75 2.23
C CYS A 166 -16.88 -20.90 2.85
N ALA A 167 -17.31 -21.25 4.07
CA ALA A 167 -18.36 -20.53 4.79
C ALA A 167 -17.93 -19.10 5.17
N ASP A 168 -16.62 -18.88 5.29
CA ASP A 168 -16.02 -17.58 5.62
C ASP A 168 -15.64 -16.77 4.36
N LYS A 169 -16.01 -17.24 3.15
CA LYS A 169 -15.80 -16.48 1.91
C LYS A 169 -16.68 -15.23 1.94
N VAL A 170 -16.09 -14.08 1.61
CA VAL A 170 -16.84 -12.85 1.36
C VAL A 170 -17.88 -13.12 0.27
N GLN A 171 -19.14 -12.76 0.57
CA GLN A 171 -20.23 -12.94 -0.36
C GLN A 171 -20.28 -11.76 -1.33
N TRP A 172 -20.40 -12.05 -2.62
CA TRP A 172 -20.52 -11.03 -3.65
C TRP A 172 -21.80 -10.20 -3.46
N PRO A 173 -21.72 -8.86 -3.42
CA PRO A 173 -22.89 -7.99 -3.36
C PRO A 173 -23.70 -8.07 -4.67
N ALA A 174 -24.89 -8.67 -4.62
CA ALA A 174 -25.74 -8.91 -5.80
C ALA A 174 -26.14 -7.61 -6.52
N GLU A 175 -26.16 -6.49 -5.80
CA GLU A 175 -26.40 -5.14 -6.32
C GLU A 175 -25.32 -4.67 -7.31
N LEU A 176 -24.10 -5.24 -7.27
CA LEU A 176 -23.03 -4.96 -8.25
C LEU A 176 -23.15 -5.82 -9.52
N GLY A 177 -24.20 -6.66 -9.62
CA GLY A 177 -24.46 -7.49 -10.78
C GLY A 177 -23.70 -8.82 -10.73
N ASN A 178 -23.16 -9.25 -11.88
CA ASN A 178 -22.52 -10.55 -12.01
C ASN A 178 -21.23 -10.63 -11.20
N GLU A 179 -21.00 -11.76 -10.52
CA GLU A 179 -19.77 -12.04 -9.77
C GLU A 179 -18.56 -12.03 -10.73
N PRO A 180 -17.42 -11.42 -10.35
CA PRO A 180 -16.19 -11.49 -11.12
C PRO A 180 -15.64 -12.93 -11.18
N PRO A 181 -14.73 -13.25 -12.11
CA PRO A 181 -14.14 -14.58 -12.23
C PRO A 181 -13.40 -15.06 -10.96
N PHE A 182 -12.91 -14.12 -10.15
CA PHE A 182 -12.33 -14.32 -8.82
C PHE A 182 -12.49 -13.02 -8.02
N TYR A 183 -12.50 -13.12 -6.69
CA TYR A 183 -12.62 -11.98 -5.80
C TYR A 183 -11.26 -11.70 -5.12
N PHE A 184 -10.65 -10.56 -5.42
CA PHE A 184 -9.34 -10.18 -4.90
C PHE A 184 -9.40 -9.27 -3.68
N ASN A 185 -8.36 -9.34 -2.85
CA ASN A 185 -8.15 -8.46 -1.72
C ASN A 185 -7.64 -7.08 -2.18
N GLY A 186 -8.25 -6.00 -1.68
CA GLY A 186 -7.93 -4.61 -2.06
C GLY A 186 -6.70 -4.02 -1.38
N GLY A 187 -5.96 -4.81 -0.59
CA GLY A 187 -4.79 -4.34 0.14
C GLY A 187 -3.48 -4.40 -0.64
N MET A 188 -3.40 -5.21 -1.69
CA MET A 188 -2.24 -5.24 -2.58
C MET A 188 -2.66 -5.50 -4.02
N PHE A 189 -2.20 -4.62 -4.91
CA PHE A 189 -2.38 -4.80 -6.34
C PHE A 189 -1.31 -4.08 -7.15
N VAL A 190 -1.02 -4.60 -8.35
CA VAL A 190 -0.19 -3.96 -9.36
C VAL A 190 -1.11 -3.31 -10.39
N PHE A 191 -0.88 -2.04 -10.70
CA PHE A 191 -1.73 -1.26 -11.61
C PHE A 191 -0.92 -0.23 -12.41
N GLU A 192 -1.54 0.31 -13.44
CA GLU A 192 -0.98 1.36 -14.30
C GLU A 192 -1.79 2.65 -14.08
N PRO A 193 -1.18 3.72 -13.53
CA PRO A 193 -1.83 5.02 -13.44
C PRO A 193 -2.26 5.52 -14.82
N ASN A 194 -3.48 6.01 -14.93
CA ASN A 194 -4.06 6.44 -16.21
C ASN A 194 -5.27 7.35 -15.95
N LEU A 195 -5.23 8.57 -16.50
CA LEU A 195 -6.29 9.57 -16.28
C LEU A 195 -7.66 9.14 -16.81
N ASP A 196 -7.72 8.41 -17.93
CA ASP A 196 -9.00 7.93 -18.46
C ASP A 196 -9.61 6.88 -17.53
N THR A 197 -8.79 5.94 -17.04
CA THR A 197 -9.19 4.93 -16.05
C THR A 197 -9.62 5.58 -14.76
N TYR A 198 -8.88 6.57 -14.28
CA TYR A 198 -9.23 7.37 -13.11
C TYR A 198 -10.58 8.09 -13.25
N ASN A 199 -10.81 8.80 -14.36
CA ASN A 199 -12.07 9.51 -14.60
C ASN A 199 -13.25 8.52 -14.68
N ASN A 200 -13.03 7.35 -15.30
CA ASN A 200 -14.01 6.27 -15.33
C ASN A 200 -14.26 5.68 -13.93
N LEU A 201 -13.22 5.52 -13.10
CA LEU A 201 -13.34 5.07 -11.72
C LEU A 201 -14.20 6.03 -10.89
N LEU A 202 -14.01 7.35 -11.02
CA LEU A 202 -14.81 8.29 -10.23
C LEU A 202 -16.25 8.40 -10.73
N SER A 203 -16.46 8.52 -12.04
CA SER A 203 -17.80 8.61 -12.62
C SER A 203 -18.63 7.34 -12.42
N THR A 204 -18.00 6.16 -12.44
CA THR A 204 -18.68 4.90 -12.15
C THR A 204 -19.01 4.78 -10.66
N LEU A 205 -18.14 5.26 -9.77
CA LEU A 205 -18.38 5.27 -8.32
C LEU A 205 -19.61 6.09 -7.94
N GLU A 206 -19.84 7.24 -8.61
CA GLU A 206 -20.99 8.11 -8.35
C GLU A 206 -22.36 7.40 -8.48
N ILE A 207 -22.44 6.40 -9.34
CA ILE A 207 -23.66 5.62 -9.60
C ILE A 207 -23.60 4.20 -9.01
N THR A 208 -22.50 3.84 -8.34
CA THR A 208 -22.34 2.52 -7.72
C THR A 208 -22.96 2.54 -6.31
N PRO A 209 -23.85 1.58 -5.97
CA PRO A 209 -24.34 1.43 -4.61
C PRO A 209 -23.20 1.18 -3.61
N PRO A 210 -23.28 1.72 -2.38
CA PRO A 210 -22.30 1.40 -1.35
C PRO A 210 -22.42 -0.07 -0.94
N THR A 211 -21.29 -0.73 -0.74
CA THR A 211 -21.21 -2.15 -0.37
C THR A 211 -20.42 -2.36 0.93
N PRO A 212 -20.53 -3.55 1.58
CA PRO A 212 -19.89 -3.80 2.87
C PRO A 212 -18.36 -3.68 2.86
N PHE A 213 -17.67 -4.14 1.81
CA PHE A 213 -16.20 -4.06 1.70
C PHE A 213 -15.76 -2.89 0.79
N ALA A 214 -16.64 -1.90 0.59
CA ALA A 214 -16.35 -0.61 -0.01
C ALA A 214 -15.51 -0.66 -1.30
N GLU A 215 -14.27 -0.19 -1.25
CA GLU A 215 -13.39 -0.07 -2.39
C GLU A 215 -12.94 -1.44 -2.91
N GLN A 216 -12.84 -2.45 -2.05
CA GLN A 216 -12.49 -3.81 -2.49
C GLN A 216 -13.57 -4.38 -3.39
N ASP A 217 -14.84 -4.30 -2.99
CA ASP A 217 -15.97 -4.73 -3.84
C ASP A 217 -16.02 -3.92 -5.13
N TYR A 218 -15.82 -2.60 -5.03
CA TYR A 218 -15.86 -1.70 -6.15
C TYR A 218 -14.75 -1.98 -7.19
N LEU A 219 -13.52 -2.19 -6.74
CA LEU A 219 -12.40 -2.54 -7.62
C LEU A 219 -12.62 -3.90 -8.28
N ASN A 220 -13.18 -4.88 -7.55
CA ASN A 220 -13.56 -6.17 -8.12
C ASN A 220 -14.65 -6.03 -9.19
N PHE A 221 -15.63 -5.15 -8.99
CA PHE A 221 -16.66 -4.85 -9.99
C PHE A 221 -16.09 -4.14 -11.22
N PHE A 222 -15.25 -3.12 -11.01
CA PHE A 222 -14.72 -2.27 -12.07
C PHE A 222 -13.69 -3.01 -12.94
N PHE A 223 -12.78 -3.77 -12.31
CA PHE A 223 -11.70 -4.50 -12.99
C PHE A 223 -12.04 -5.98 -13.24
N ARG A 224 -13.31 -6.39 -13.15
CA ARG A 224 -13.72 -7.81 -13.31
C ARG A 224 -13.18 -8.49 -14.57
N ASP A 225 -13.12 -7.77 -15.69
CA ASP A 225 -12.74 -8.30 -17.01
C ASP A 225 -11.23 -8.17 -17.28
N THR A 226 -10.55 -7.30 -16.54
CA THR A 226 -9.15 -6.90 -16.74
C THR A 226 -8.25 -7.23 -15.56
N SER A 227 -8.77 -7.86 -14.52
CA SER A 227 -7.98 -8.34 -13.39
C SER A 227 -7.36 -9.71 -13.67
N ARG A 228 -6.20 -9.96 -13.07
CA ARG A 228 -5.47 -11.21 -13.14
C ARG A 228 -4.96 -11.60 -11.75
N PRO A 229 -5.13 -12.87 -11.34
CA PRO A 229 -4.66 -13.28 -10.02
C PRO A 229 -3.14 -13.42 -10.03
N ILE A 230 -2.51 -13.04 -8.92
CA ILE A 230 -1.10 -13.37 -8.62
C ILE A 230 -1.01 -14.29 -7.39
N PRO A 231 0.09 -15.04 -7.22
CA PRO A 231 0.24 -15.99 -6.11
C PRO A 231 0.04 -15.37 -4.71
N PRO A 232 -0.52 -16.13 -3.75
CA PRO A 232 -0.83 -15.62 -2.41
C PRO A 232 0.40 -15.24 -1.58
N ILE A 233 1.59 -15.68 -1.99
CA ILE A 233 2.85 -15.26 -1.35
C ILE A 233 3.12 -13.75 -1.48
N TYR A 234 2.43 -13.05 -2.38
CA TYR A 234 2.55 -11.60 -2.61
C TYR A 234 1.53 -10.76 -1.81
N ASN A 235 0.61 -11.40 -1.08
CA ASN A 235 -0.31 -10.75 -0.14
C ASN A 235 -0.91 -11.85 0.75
N LEU A 236 -0.16 -12.35 1.73
CA LEU A 236 -0.72 -13.31 2.68
C LEU A 236 -1.63 -12.55 3.66
N LEU A 237 -2.94 -12.63 3.45
CA LEU A 237 -3.91 -12.25 4.47
C LEU A 237 -3.72 -13.18 5.68
N VAL A 238 -3.39 -12.63 6.85
CA VAL A 238 -3.10 -13.45 8.05
C VAL A 238 -4.23 -14.41 8.41
N ALA A 239 -5.48 -14.09 8.04
CA ALA A 239 -6.63 -14.98 8.21
C ALA A 239 -6.47 -16.35 7.55
N MET A 240 -5.67 -16.45 6.48
CA MET A 240 -5.45 -17.70 5.77
C MET A 240 -4.67 -18.72 6.62
N LEU A 241 -3.93 -18.27 7.65
CA LEU A 241 -3.20 -19.16 8.57
C LEU A 241 -4.14 -20.08 9.37
N TRP A 242 -5.40 -19.71 9.56
CA TRP A 242 -6.38 -20.54 10.27
C TRP A 242 -7.60 -20.91 9.44
N ARG A 243 -7.94 -20.15 8.39
CA ARG A 243 -9.02 -20.51 7.45
C ARG A 243 -8.58 -21.58 6.46
N HIS A 244 -7.35 -21.48 5.95
CA HIS A 244 -6.79 -22.34 4.92
C HIS A 244 -5.32 -22.70 5.18
N PRO A 245 -4.96 -23.21 6.37
CA PRO A 245 -3.56 -23.51 6.72
C PRO A 245 -2.90 -24.47 5.72
N GLU A 246 -3.68 -25.37 5.10
CA GLU A 246 -3.22 -26.32 4.09
C GLU A 246 -2.76 -25.65 2.78
N CYS A 247 -3.12 -24.39 2.58
CA CYS A 247 -2.78 -23.60 1.40
C CYS A 247 -1.60 -22.64 1.65
N VAL A 248 -1.08 -22.57 2.88
CA VAL A 248 -0.07 -21.57 3.26
C VAL A 248 1.28 -22.22 3.51
N GLU A 249 2.21 -21.97 2.60
CA GLU A 249 3.64 -22.27 2.77
C GLU A 249 4.34 -21.01 3.30
N LEU A 250 4.34 -20.83 4.62
CA LEU A 250 4.74 -19.58 5.29
C LEU A 250 6.20 -19.17 5.02
N ASP A 251 7.07 -20.14 4.74
CA ASP A 251 8.48 -19.94 4.38
C ASP A 251 8.66 -19.30 2.99
N LYS A 252 7.68 -19.45 2.10
CA LYS A 252 7.68 -18.85 0.75
C LYS A 252 7.03 -17.46 0.69
N VAL A 253 6.39 -17.04 1.77
CA VAL A 253 5.63 -15.79 1.81
C VAL A 253 6.58 -14.58 1.77
N LYS A 254 6.34 -13.70 0.80
CA LYS A 254 7.13 -12.48 0.56
C LYS A 254 6.48 -11.25 1.18
N VAL A 255 5.15 -11.24 1.27
CA VAL A 255 4.36 -10.10 1.74
C VAL A 255 3.26 -10.60 2.67
N VAL A 256 3.12 -9.96 3.83
CA VAL A 256 2.10 -10.31 4.84
C VAL A 256 1.20 -9.11 5.07
N HIS A 257 -0.11 -9.36 5.09
CA HIS A 257 -1.13 -8.37 5.32
C HIS A 257 -1.83 -8.64 6.65
N TYR A 258 -1.60 -7.74 7.62
CA TYR A 258 -2.15 -7.83 8.97
C TYR A 258 -3.61 -7.32 8.98
N CYS A 259 -4.49 -7.92 8.17
CA CYS A 259 -5.84 -7.44 7.84
C CYS A 259 -6.96 -7.79 8.83
N VAL A 260 -6.64 -8.37 9.99
CA VAL A 260 -7.63 -8.83 10.98
C VAL A 260 -7.55 -8.01 12.27
N THR A 261 -8.67 -7.85 12.97
CA THR A 261 -8.70 -7.24 14.31
C THR A 261 -7.68 -7.90 15.24
N GLY A 262 -6.89 -7.08 15.94
CA GLY A 262 -5.82 -7.55 16.83
C GLY A 262 -4.50 -7.88 16.12
N SER A 263 -4.49 -8.04 14.79
CA SER A 263 -3.27 -8.44 14.06
C SER A 263 -2.32 -7.29 13.74
N LYS A 264 -2.76 -6.02 13.83
CA LYS A 264 -1.90 -4.85 13.58
C LYS A 264 -0.72 -4.87 14.57
N PRO A 265 0.55 -4.93 14.11
CA PRO A 265 1.70 -5.12 15.00
C PRO A 265 1.83 -4.08 16.12
N TRP A 266 1.52 -2.81 15.82
CA TRP A 266 1.56 -1.69 16.77
C TRP A 266 0.40 -1.65 17.78
N LYS A 267 -0.62 -2.50 17.62
CA LYS A 267 -1.75 -2.68 18.56
C LYS A 267 -1.87 -4.11 19.09
N TYR A 268 -0.89 -4.95 18.80
CA TYR A 268 -0.97 -6.37 19.09
C TYR A 268 -0.94 -6.63 20.59
N THR A 269 -1.99 -7.29 21.12
CA THR A 269 -2.07 -7.67 22.53
C THR A 269 -1.97 -9.18 22.75
N GLY A 270 -2.16 -9.98 21.68
CA GLY A 270 -2.23 -11.44 21.74
C GLY A 270 -3.54 -11.98 22.37
N LYS A 271 -4.53 -11.13 22.66
CA LYS A 271 -5.77 -11.53 23.35
C LYS A 271 -6.94 -11.76 22.39
N GLU A 272 -6.92 -11.12 21.23
CA GLU A 272 -7.94 -11.28 20.21
C GLU A 272 -7.91 -12.70 19.60
N GLN A 273 -9.01 -13.09 18.99
CA GLN A 273 -9.16 -14.44 18.42
C GLN A 273 -8.02 -14.75 17.43
N TYR A 274 -7.42 -15.93 17.57
CA TYR A 274 -6.28 -16.41 16.79
C TYR A 274 -4.96 -15.66 16.96
N MET A 275 -4.90 -14.61 17.80
CA MET A 275 -3.67 -13.86 18.01
C MET A 275 -2.69 -14.58 18.93
N ASP A 276 -3.13 -15.56 19.71
CA ASP A 276 -2.27 -16.36 20.59
C ASP A 276 -1.48 -17.47 19.86
N ARG A 277 -1.67 -17.64 18.55
CA ARG A 277 -0.98 -18.62 17.72
C ARG A 277 0.52 -18.33 17.58
N GLU A 278 1.31 -19.39 17.44
CA GLU A 278 2.77 -19.29 17.31
C GLU A 278 3.21 -18.65 15.98
N ASP A 279 2.51 -18.95 14.88
CA ASP A 279 2.77 -18.32 13.58
C ASP A 279 2.47 -16.81 13.60
N MET A 280 1.38 -16.39 14.25
CA MET A 280 1.08 -14.97 14.48
C MET A 280 2.14 -14.29 15.34
N LYS A 281 2.52 -14.86 16.50
CA LYS A 281 3.59 -14.31 17.35
C LYS A 281 4.90 -14.16 16.58
N MET A 282 5.25 -15.15 15.75
CA MET A 282 6.44 -15.09 14.90
C MET A 282 6.35 -13.94 13.89
N LEU A 283 5.22 -13.78 13.19
CA LEU A 283 5.03 -12.69 12.23
C LEU A 283 5.06 -11.30 12.89
N ILE A 284 4.48 -11.16 14.08
CA ILE A 284 4.53 -9.92 14.86
C ILE A 284 5.97 -9.61 15.29
N LYS A 285 6.71 -10.62 15.76
CA LYS A 285 8.12 -10.47 16.11
C LYS A 285 8.95 -10.00 14.91
N ARG A 286 8.79 -10.64 13.74
CA ARG A 286 9.50 -10.26 12.51
C ARG A 286 9.20 -8.82 12.07
N TRP A 287 7.98 -8.34 12.32
CA TRP A 287 7.62 -6.94 12.04
C TRP A 287 8.37 -5.98 12.96
N TRP A 288 8.40 -6.24 14.28
CA TRP A 288 9.14 -5.42 15.24
C TRP A 288 10.65 -5.47 15.01
N GLU A 289 11.20 -6.62 14.61
CA GLU A 289 12.61 -6.74 14.20
C GLU A 289 12.97 -5.84 13.00
N ILE A 290 12.01 -5.47 12.15
CA ILE A 290 12.24 -4.49 11.06
C ILE A 290 12.03 -3.06 11.59
N TYR A 291 10.96 -2.83 12.33
CA TYR A 291 10.60 -1.50 12.84
C TYR A 291 11.69 -0.92 13.77
N ASP A 292 12.21 -1.74 14.68
CA ASP A 292 13.20 -1.35 15.69
C ASP A 292 14.65 -1.36 15.16
N ASP A 293 14.88 -1.82 13.92
CA ASP A 293 16.20 -1.84 13.32
C ASP A 293 16.56 -0.45 12.77
N ASN A 294 17.40 0.27 13.50
CA ASN A 294 17.87 1.61 13.12
C ASN A 294 18.88 1.56 11.96
N THR A 295 19.49 0.41 11.66
CA THR A 295 20.35 0.27 10.47
C THR A 295 19.55 0.34 9.17
N LEU A 296 18.22 0.17 9.28
CA LEU A 296 17.27 0.36 8.21
C LEU A 296 16.68 1.77 8.18
N ASP A 297 17.08 2.72 9.04
CA ASP A 297 16.62 4.11 8.88
C ASP A 297 17.16 4.72 7.59
N PHE A 298 16.41 5.68 7.02
CA PHE A 298 16.90 6.41 5.85
C PHE A 298 18.04 7.34 6.26
N ILE A 299 19.20 7.13 5.65
CA ILE A 299 20.37 7.99 5.86
C ILE A 299 20.40 8.97 4.70
N THR A 300 20.36 10.27 5.00
CA THR A 300 20.47 11.29 3.95
C THR A 300 21.86 11.23 3.31
N PRO A 301 22.01 11.64 2.03
CA PRO A 301 23.33 11.68 1.38
C PRO A 301 24.37 12.48 2.18
N LYS A 302 23.94 13.50 2.92
CA LYS A 302 24.80 14.30 3.80
C LYS A 302 25.32 13.48 4.99
N GLU A 303 24.43 12.79 5.69
CA GLU A 303 24.80 11.93 6.84
C GLU A 303 25.68 10.75 6.41
N ALA A 304 25.44 10.19 5.21
CA ALA A 304 26.28 9.13 4.66
C ALA A 304 27.73 9.61 4.39
N ILE A 305 27.91 10.87 3.98
CA ILE A 305 29.24 11.46 3.78
C ILE A 305 29.93 11.70 5.13
N ASP A 306 29.19 12.21 6.12
CA ASP A 306 29.74 12.51 7.45
C ASP A 306 30.18 11.22 8.18
N GLN A 307 29.47 10.11 8.00
CA GLN A 307 29.84 8.80 8.56
C GLN A 307 31.09 8.16 7.94
N VAL A 308 31.45 8.52 6.70
CA VAL A 308 32.65 8.00 6.01
C VAL A 308 33.87 8.90 6.24
N SER A 309 33.65 10.13 6.70
CA SER A 309 34.65 11.17 6.88
C SER A 309 35.24 11.27 8.30
N GLY A 310 34.66 10.55 9.27
CA GLY A 310 35.07 10.48 10.67
C GLY A 310 35.73 9.15 11.01
#